data_AF-A0A1S8AAR9-F1
#
_entry.id   AF-A0A1S8AAR9-F1
#
_cell.length_a   1.000
_cell.length_b   1.000
_cell.length_c   1.000
_cell.angle_alpha   90.00
_cell.angle_beta   90.00
_cell.angle_gamma   90.00
#
_symmetry.space_group_name_H-M   'P 1'
#
loop_
_entity.id
_entity.type
_entity.pdbx_description
1 polymer ?
#
loop_
_entity_poly.entity_id
_entity_poly.type
_entity_poly.pdbx_seq_one_letter_code
_entity_poly.pdbx_strand_id
1 'polypeptide(L)'
;MIQRHPVFAPYTTPVYSNIGFRILGYVLEAISGTSYDDLLQSIVLGPLGLTDTSATLPPNGGGWVIPSGSENGFHEKYGDETP
;
A
#
# COMPACT_ATOMS: atom_id res chain seq x y z
N MET A 1 -22.30 9.26 -9.81
CA MET A 1 -20.87 9.03 -10.14
C MET A 1 -20.21 10.38 -10.24
N ILE A 2 -19.09 10.60 -9.54
CA ILE A 2 -18.35 11.87 -9.62
C ILE A 2 -17.40 11.75 -10.81
N GLN A 3 -17.63 12.52 -11.86
CA GLN A 3 -16.75 12.57 -13.02
C GLN A 3 -15.65 13.61 -12.78
N ARG A 4 -14.39 13.18 -12.75
CA ARG A 4 -13.24 14.06 -12.59
C ARG A 4 -12.42 14.09 -13.87
N HIS A 5 -12.12 15.29 -14.36
CA HIS A 5 -11.30 15.48 -15.54
C HIS A 5 -9.81 15.31 -15.20
N PRO A 6 -8.99 14.78 -16.12
CA PRO A 6 -7.54 14.76 -15.95
C PRO A 6 -6.99 16.18 -15.75
N VAL A 7 -6.05 16.34 -14.81
CA VAL A 7 -5.37 17.63 -14.56
C VAL A 7 -4.36 17.93 -15.68
N PHE A 8 -3.72 16.89 -16.21
CA PHE A 8 -2.81 16.92 -17.35
C PHE A 8 -3.14 15.77 -18.30
N ALA A 9 -2.68 15.87 -19.55
CA ALA A 9 -2.74 14.75 -20.47
C ALA A 9 -1.81 13.60 -19.99
N PRO A 10 -2.14 12.33 -20.29
CA PRO A 10 -1.25 11.21 -20.00
C PRO A 10 0.12 11.42 -20.63
N TYR A 11 1.18 11.04 -19.91
CA TYR A 11 2.58 11.09 -20.37
C TYR A 11 3.15 12.49 -20.67
N THR A 12 2.46 13.58 -20.33
CA THR A 12 2.99 14.94 -20.59
C THR A 12 3.63 15.60 -19.37
N THR A 13 3.20 15.23 -18.16
CA THR A 13 3.64 15.90 -16.93
C THR A 13 3.73 14.88 -15.79
N PRO A 14 4.91 14.71 -15.16
CA PRO A 14 5.02 13.87 -13.98
C PRO A 14 4.34 14.56 -12.78
N VAL A 15 3.41 13.86 -12.14
CA VAL A 15 2.71 14.33 -10.95
C VAL A 15 2.73 13.25 -9.90
N TYR A 16 3.21 13.58 -8.70
CA TYR A 16 3.15 12.67 -7.56
C TYR A 16 1.69 12.39 -7.17
N SER A 17 1.35 11.12 -6.97
CA SER A 17 -0.03 10.71 -6.72
C SER A 17 -0.11 9.41 -5.93
N ASN A 18 -0.36 9.50 -4.61
CA ASN A 18 -0.68 8.33 -3.78
C ASN A 18 -1.82 7.49 -4.40
N ILE A 19 -2.91 8.17 -4.77
CA ILE A 19 -4.08 7.53 -5.36
C ILE A 19 -3.76 6.79 -6.67
N GLY A 20 -2.81 7.29 -7.47
CA GLY A 20 -2.34 6.59 -8.67
C GLY A 20 -1.73 5.23 -8.35
N PHE A 21 -0.94 5.14 -7.29
CA PHE A 21 -0.38 3.87 -6.81
C PHE A 21 -1.44 2.96 -6.18
N ARG A 22 -2.44 3.51 -5.47
CA ARG A 22 -3.54 2.72 -4.92
C ARG A 22 -4.41 2.09 -6.01
N ILE A 23 -4.73 2.84 -7.06
CA ILE A 23 -5.44 2.31 -8.23
C ILE A 23 -4.62 1.18 -8.88
N LEU A 24 -3.30 1.33 -8.99
CA LEU A 24 -2.43 0.26 -9.49
C LEU A 24 -2.53 -1.00 -8.61
N GLY A 25 -2.54 -0.86 -7.28
CA GLY A 25 -2.76 -1.95 -6.34
C GLY A 25 -4.05 -2.73 -6.64
N TYR A 26 -5.19 -2.03 -6.77
CA TYR A 26 -6.47 -2.67 -7.11
C TYR A 26 -6.46 -3.37 -8.47
N VAL A 27 -5.76 -2.81 -9.45
CA VAL A 27 -5.60 -3.44 -10.77
C VAL A 27 -4.82 -4.76 -10.62
N LEU A 28 -3.77 -4.80 -9.81
CA LEU A 28 -3.00 -6.02 -9.56
C LEU A 28 -3.84 -7.06 -8.83
N GLU A 29 -4.62 -6.67 -7.83
CA GLU A 29 -5.55 -7.56 -7.13
C GLU A 29 -6.60 -8.13 -8.09
N ALA A 30 -7.21 -7.28 -8.92
CA ALA A 30 -8.22 -7.69 -9.89
C ALA A 30 -7.68 -8.66 -10.95
N ILE A 31 -6.45 -8.47 -11.41
CA ILE A 31 -5.83 -9.34 -12.42
C ILE A 31 -5.37 -10.66 -11.81
N SER A 32 -4.85 -10.65 -10.58
CA SER A 32 -4.33 -11.85 -9.91
C SER A 32 -5.40 -12.69 -9.20
N GLY A 33 -6.50 -12.06 -8.77
CA GLY A 33 -7.49 -12.69 -7.88
C GLY A 33 -7.00 -12.88 -6.45
N THR A 34 -5.87 -12.29 -6.06
CA THR A 34 -5.29 -12.35 -4.71
C THR A 34 -5.12 -10.95 -4.13
N SER A 35 -4.97 -10.84 -2.81
CA SER A 35 -4.75 -9.54 -2.17
C SER A 35 -3.39 -8.93 -2.55
N TYR A 36 -3.27 -7.61 -2.45
CA TYR A 36 -2.01 -6.91 -2.69
C TYR A 36 -0.90 -7.39 -1.74
N ASP A 37 -1.24 -7.65 -0.48
CA ASP A 37 -0.30 -8.15 0.53
C ASP A 37 0.27 -9.52 0.14
N ASP A 38 -0.57 -10.44 -0.36
CA ASP A 38 -0.14 -11.75 -0.84
C ASP A 38 0.74 -11.64 -2.09
N LEU A 39 0.43 -10.71 -2.99
CA LEU A 39 1.24 -10.42 -4.17
C LEU A 39 2.60 -9.86 -3.80
N LEU A 40 2.64 -8.88 -2.90
CA LEU A 40 3.88 -8.29 -2.40
C LEU A 40 4.75 -9.37 -1.77
N GLN A 41 4.15 -10.25 -0.96
CA GLN A 41 4.85 -11.36 -0.32
C GLN A 41 5.42 -12.35 -1.34
N SER A 42 4.62 -12.75 -2.34
CA SER A 42 5.00 -13.80 -3.29
C SER A 42 5.98 -13.33 -4.37
N ILE A 43 5.88 -12.08 -4.82
CA ILE A 43 6.64 -11.56 -5.97
C ILE A 43 7.89 -10.80 -5.54
N VAL A 44 7.89 -10.18 -4.36
CA VAL A 44 8.98 -9.30 -3.92
C VAL A 44 9.62 -9.78 -2.63
N LEU A 45 8.87 -9.85 -1.53
CA LEU A 45 9.46 -10.07 -0.20
C LEU A 45 10.04 -11.48 -0.06
N GLY A 46 9.29 -12.51 -0.47
CA GLY A 46 9.71 -13.89 -0.45
C GLY A 46 10.97 -14.15 -1.27
N PRO A 47 11.01 -13.78 -2.57
CA PRO A 47 12.19 -13.95 -3.41
C PRO A 47 13.45 -13.21 -2.92
N LEU A 48 13.28 -12.10 -2.18
CA LEU A 48 14.37 -11.33 -1.59
C LEU A 48 14.72 -11.76 -0.15
N GLY A 49 13.98 -12.71 0.43
CA GLY A 49 14.19 -13.16 1.81
C GLY A 49 13.88 -12.09 2.86
N LEU A 50 12.98 -11.14 2.56
CA LEU A 50 12.59 -10.08 3.47
C LEU A 50 11.53 -10.59 4.45
N THR A 51 11.96 -11.09 5.62
CA THR A 51 11.09 -11.63 6.67
C THR A 51 10.51 -10.55 7.58
N ASP A 52 11.23 -9.43 7.68
CA ASP A 52 10.89 -8.32 8.57
C ASP A 52 10.40 -7.10 7.75
N THR A 53 9.46 -7.32 6.84
CA THR A 53 8.84 -6.26 6.03
C THR A 53 7.39 -6.62 5.75
N SER A 54 6.47 -5.67 5.87
CA SER A 54 5.03 -5.89 5.66
C SER A 54 4.36 -4.61 5.17
N ALA A 55 3.29 -4.74 4.38
CA ALA A 55 2.43 -3.64 3.96
C ALA A 55 1.40 -3.26 5.04
N THR A 56 1.15 -4.15 6.00
CA THR A 56 0.21 -3.91 7.11
C THR A 56 0.88 -4.15 8.45
N LEU A 57 0.32 -3.55 9.50
CA LEU A 57 0.79 -3.76 10.86
C LEU A 57 0.72 -5.26 11.22
N PRO A 58 1.85 -5.90 11.59
CA PRO A 58 1.84 -7.31 11.93
C PRO A 58 0.99 -7.56 13.19
N PRO A 59 0.25 -8.69 13.25
CA PRO A 59 -0.72 -8.96 14.32
C PRO A 59 -0.09 -9.20 15.71
N ASN A 60 1.22 -9.44 15.80
CA ASN A 60 1.92 -9.71 17.05
C ASN A 60 3.04 -8.68 17.28
N GLY A 61 3.18 -8.21 18.52
CA GLY A 61 4.35 -7.44 18.93
C GLY A 61 5.63 -8.24 18.69
N GLY A 62 6.56 -7.70 17.91
CA GLY A 62 7.83 -8.31 17.52
C GLY A 62 9.00 -7.34 17.70
N GLY A 63 10.16 -7.62 17.10
CA GLY A 63 11.36 -6.76 17.16
C GLY A 63 11.25 -5.45 16.39
N TRP A 64 10.04 -4.99 16.13
CA TRP A 64 9.72 -3.84 15.30
C TRP A 64 9.81 -2.54 16.11
N VAL A 65 10.33 -1.49 15.49
CA VAL A 65 10.38 -0.15 16.08
C VAL A 65 9.07 0.58 15.76
N ILE A 66 7.96 0.07 16.30
CA ILE A 66 6.62 0.67 16.15
C ILE A 66 6.22 1.24 17.51
N PRO A 67 6.16 2.58 17.67
CA PRO A 67 5.84 3.18 18.96
C PRO A 67 4.42 2.78 19.39
N SER A 68 4.25 2.44 20.67
CA SER A 68 2.94 2.13 21.24
C SER A 68 2.13 3.39 21.51
N GLY A 69 0.81 3.24 21.63
CA GLY A 69 -0.13 4.35 21.89
C GLY A 69 -0.83 4.84 20.63
N SER A 70 -2.01 5.42 20.78
CA SER A 70 -2.79 5.96 19.65
C SER A 70 -2.35 7.37 19.25
N GLU A 71 -1.62 8.09 20.10
CA GLU A 71 -1.17 9.46 19.83
C GLU A 71 -0.19 9.61 18.65
N ASN A 72 0.38 8.52 18.14
CA ASN A 72 1.46 8.52 17.17
C ASN A 72 1.03 8.12 15.74
N GLY A 73 -0.24 7.76 15.53
CA GLY A 73 -0.81 7.41 14.22
C GLY A 73 -0.40 6.04 13.66
N PHE A 74 0.57 5.33 14.25
CA PHE A 74 1.07 4.05 13.72
C PHE A 74 0.06 2.90 13.80
N HIS A 75 -0.92 3.01 14.70
CA HIS A 75 -1.99 2.04 14.88
C HIS A 75 -3.32 2.49 14.26
N GLU A 76 -3.37 3.67 13.66
CA GLU A 76 -4.58 4.21 13.04
C GLU A 76 -4.77 3.65 11.63
N LYS A 77 -6.03 3.35 11.27
CA LYS A 77 -6.41 2.91 9.93
C LYS A 77 -7.00 4.10 9.17
N TYR A 78 -6.23 4.68 8.25
CA TYR A 78 -6.67 5.76 7.35
C TYR A 78 -7.31 5.24 6.05
N GLY A 79 -7.80 4.00 6.05
CA GLY A 79 -8.36 3.37 4.85
C GLY A 79 -7.30 3.21 3.76
N ASP A 80 -7.60 3.68 2.55
CA ASP A 80 -6.70 3.55 1.38
C ASP A 80 -5.48 4.46 1.44
N GLU A 81 -5.45 5.41 2.39
CA GLU A 81 -4.29 6.27 2.68
C GLU A 81 -3.56 5.84 3.95
N THR A 82 -3.92 4.69 4.53
CA THR A 82 -3.08 4.08 5.58
C THR A 82 -1.70 3.81 4.95
N PRO A 83 -0.59 4.15 5.64
CA PRO A 83 0.74 3.70 5.24
C PRO A 83 0.76 2.20 4.97
#